data_AF-A0A425WIX5-F1
#
_entry.id   AF-A0A425WIX5-F1
#
_cell.length_a   1.000
_cell.length_b   1.000
_cell.length_c   1.000
_cell.angle_alpha   90.00
_cell.angle_beta   90.00
_cell.angle_gamma   90.00
#
_symmetry.space_group_name_H-M   'P 1'
#
loop_
_entity.id
_entity.type
_entity.pdbx_description
1 polymer ?
#
loop_
_entity_poly.entity_id
_entity_poly.type
_entity_poly.pdbx_seq_one_letter_code
_entity_poly.pdbx_strand_id
1 'polypeptide(L)'
;MLEVLSHFRGITVEIGGDTTGLSKALSGVNKEIRNTQSQLKDVNKLLKLDPTNTTLLAQKQELLKSAVGETKNKLTQLKSVQDQMDAGLKNGSVTQQQYDAWRREIIETEQELKNLGKE
;
A
#
# COMPACT_ATOMS: atom_id res chain seq x y z
N MET A 1 20.27 25.20 -8.44
CA MET A 1 20.57 23.77 -8.62
C MET A 1 20.32 23.11 -7.28
N LEU A 2 19.16 22.47 -7.11
CA LEU A 2 18.84 21.75 -5.89
C LEU A 2 18.74 20.27 -6.28
N GLU A 3 19.63 19.46 -5.72
CA GLU A 3 19.68 18.01 -5.92
C GLU A 3 18.38 17.37 -5.44
N VAL A 4 17.62 16.80 -6.36
CA VAL A 4 16.47 15.94 -6.04
C VAL A 4 16.99 14.52 -5.90
N LEU A 5 17.36 14.14 -4.68
CA LEU A 5 17.57 12.74 -4.33
C LEU A 5 16.21 12.03 -4.29
N SER A 6 15.86 11.39 -5.41
CA SER A 6 14.70 10.50 -5.51
C SER A 6 14.97 9.23 -4.69
N HIS A 7 14.48 9.20 -3.45
CA HIS A 7 14.36 7.95 -2.70
C HIS A 7 12.88 7.52 -2.69
N PHE A 8 12.58 6.60 -3.59
CA PHE A 8 11.35 5.81 -3.61
C PHE A 8 11.30 4.90 -2.38
N ARG A 9 10.37 5.17 -1.45
CA ARG A 9 9.58 4.22 -0.63
C ARG A 9 9.04 4.97 0.59
N GLY A 10 7.75 5.27 0.56
CA GLY A 10 7.06 5.97 1.63
C GLY A 10 6.88 7.44 1.29
N ILE A 11 5.65 7.81 0.98
CA ILE A 11 5.21 9.19 0.86
C ILE A 11 5.36 9.82 2.27
N THR A 12 6.52 10.43 2.57
CA THR A 12 6.62 11.42 3.65
C THR A 12 6.17 12.75 3.05
N VAL A 13 4.86 12.91 3.01
CA VAL A 13 4.23 14.17 2.64
C VAL A 13 3.85 14.86 3.93
N GLU A 14 4.69 15.81 4.35
CA GLU A 14 4.32 16.82 5.35
C GLU A 14 3.42 17.84 4.66
N ILE A 15 2.11 17.60 4.71
CA ILE A 15 1.07 18.59 4.51
C ILE A 15 0.71 19.07 5.92
N GLY A 16 0.54 20.38 6.09
CA GLY A 16 0.39 21.01 7.40
C GLY A 16 -0.50 20.24 8.39
N GLY A 17 0.02 20.01 9.59
CA GLY A 17 -0.69 19.52 10.78
C GLY A 17 -1.22 18.09 10.73
N ASP A 18 -2.11 17.79 9.78
CA ASP A 18 -3.01 16.63 9.81
C ASP A 18 -2.53 15.40 9.02
N THR A 19 -1.60 15.53 8.06
CA THR A 19 -1.13 14.34 7.30
C THR A 19 -0.08 13.50 8.01
N THR A 20 0.40 13.98 9.16
CA THR A 20 1.14 13.15 10.12
C THR A 20 0.30 11.95 10.55
N GLY A 21 -1.03 12.11 10.64
CA GLY A 21 -1.97 11.03 10.96
C GLY A 21 -2.07 9.97 9.86
N LEU A 22 -2.26 10.40 8.60
CA LEU A 22 -2.38 9.48 7.47
C LEU A 22 -1.07 8.72 7.22
N SER A 23 0.07 9.42 7.19
CA SER A 23 1.37 8.77 6.98
C SER A 23 1.66 7.73 8.08
N LYS A 24 1.32 8.05 9.33
CA LYS A 24 1.45 7.13 10.46
C LYS A 24 0.51 5.93 10.35
N ALA A 25 -0.76 6.15 10.00
CA ALA A 25 -1.74 5.08 9.80
C ALA A 25 -1.30 4.12 8.69
N LEU A 26 -0.83 4.68 7.56
CA LEU A 26 -0.35 3.91 6.43
C LEU A 26 0.99 3.21 6.70
N SER A 27 1.83 3.71 7.60
CA SER A 27 3.13 3.09 7.92
C SER A 27 2.95 1.68 8.49
N GLY A 28 2.01 1.49 9.43
CA GLY A 28 1.68 0.18 10.00
C GLY A 28 1.15 -0.78 8.93
N VAL A 29 0.14 -0.35 8.18
CA VAL A 29 -0.47 -1.15 7.11
C VAL A 29 0.57 -1.52 6.03
N ASN A 30 1.42 -0.58 5.62
CA ASN A 30 2.48 -0.85 4.65
C ASN A 30 3.54 -1.82 5.18
N LYS A 31 3.74 -1.92 6.50
CA LYS A 31 4.64 -2.91 7.09
C LYS A 31 4.01 -4.30 7.04
N GLU A 32 2.73 -4.42 7.37
CA GLU A 32 1.96 -5.67 7.29
C GLU A 32 1.98 -6.21 5.85
N ILE A 33 1.57 -5.40 4.87
CA ILE A 33 1.57 -5.78 3.45
C ILE A 33 2.94 -6.31 3.00
N ARG A 34 4.03 -5.60 3.35
CA ARG A 34 5.40 -6.03 2.96
C ARG A 34 5.78 -7.37 3.59
N ASN A 35 5.40 -7.59 4.85
CA ASN A 35 5.67 -8.85 5.52
C ASN A 35 4.90 -10.00 4.85
N THR A 36 3.59 -9.82 4.62
CA THR A 36 2.73 -10.81 3.99
C THR A 36 3.20 -11.13 2.57
N GLN A 37 3.56 -10.13 1.76
CA GLN A 37 4.13 -10.33 0.43
C GLN A 37 5.46 -11.10 0.45
N SER A 38 6.33 -10.83 1.43
CA SER A 38 7.58 -11.58 1.58
C SER A 38 7.31 -13.05 1.89
N GLN A 39 6.36 -13.32 2.79
CA GLN A 39 5.96 -14.68 3.14
C GLN A 39 5.32 -15.40 1.94
N LEU A 40 4.45 -14.74 1.19
CA LEU A 40 3.88 -15.29 -0.06
C LEU A 40 4.99 -15.64 -1.06
N LYS A 41 5.99 -14.78 -1.23
CA LYS A 41 7.13 -15.05 -2.12
C LYS A 41 7.89 -16.30 -1.69
N ASP A 42 8.13 -16.48 -0.41
CA ASP A 42 8.87 -17.64 0.09
C ASP A 42 8.06 -18.93 0.01
N VAL A 43 6.77 -18.89 0.36
CA VAL A 43 5.84 -20.03 0.16
C VAL A 43 5.77 -20.40 -1.32
N ASN A 44 5.63 -19.42 -2.23
CA ASN A 44 5.61 -19.68 -3.67
C ASN A 44 6.92 -20.28 -4.19
N LYS A 45 8.09 -19.93 -3.64
CA LYS A 45 9.37 -20.58 -4.00
C LYS A 45 9.40 -22.03 -3.54
N LEU A 46 8.93 -22.32 -2.33
CA LEU A 46 8.90 -23.70 -1.81
C LEU A 46 7.92 -24.58 -2.60
N LEU A 47 6.74 -24.04 -2.94
CA LEU A 47 5.77 -24.73 -3.81
C LEU A 47 6.29 -24.99 -5.23
N LYS A 48 7.27 -24.22 -5.73
CA LYS A 48 7.92 -24.56 -7.02
C LYS A 48 8.80 -25.80 -6.92
N LEU A 49 9.33 -26.10 -5.73
CA LEU A 49 10.14 -27.29 -5.47
C LEU A 49 9.25 -28.51 -5.21
N ASP A 50 8.14 -28.30 -4.49
CA ASP A 50 7.15 -29.32 -4.16
C ASP A 50 5.72 -28.78 -4.33
N PRO A 51 5.15 -28.86 -5.56
CA PRO A 51 3.86 -28.26 -5.86
C PRO A 51 2.66 -28.98 -5.25
N THR A 52 2.85 -30.20 -4.73
CA THR A 52 1.78 -30.99 -4.10
C THR A 52 1.77 -30.86 -2.58
N ASN A 53 2.62 -29.99 -2.01
CA ASN A 53 2.71 -29.76 -0.57
C ASN A 53 1.44 -29.07 -0.02
N THR A 54 0.55 -29.87 0.56
CA THR A 54 -0.76 -29.40 1.05
C THR A 54 -0.66 -28.40 2.19
N THR A 55 0.37 -28.50 3.04
CA THR A 55 0.62 -27.54 4.13
C THR A 55 0.97 -26.16 3.57
N LEU A 56 1.88 -26.10 2.59
CA LEU A 56 2.27 -24.84 1.96
C LEU A 56 1.13 -24.24 1.12
N LEU A 57 0.30 -25.08 0.49
CA LEU A 57 -0.90 -24.62 -0.22
C LEU A 57 -1.91 -23.96 0.74
N ALA A 58 -2.15 -24.57 1.90
CA ALA A 58 -3.00 -23.97 2.94
C ALA A 58 -2.41 -22.65 3.46
N GLN A 59 -1.10 -22.62 3.72
CA GLN A 59 -0.42 -21.40 4.14
C GLN A 59 -0.52 -20.28 3.09
N LYS A 60 -0.37 -20.61 1.80
CA LYS A 60 -0.55 -19.65 0.71
C LYS A 60 -1.95 -19.03 0.75
N GLN A 61 -3.00 -19.85 0.90
CA GLN A 61 -4.38 -19.36 0.92
C GLN A 61 -4.66 -18.42 2.09
N GLU A 62 -4.12 -18.71 3.28
CA GLU A 62 -4.24 -17.81 4.43
C GLU A 62 -3.48 -16.49 4.21
N LEU A 63 -2.26 -16.56 3.67
CA LEU A 63 -1.49 -15.35 3.34
C LEU A 63 -2.16 -14.50 2.25
N LEU A 64 -2.81 -15.11 1.25
CA LEU A 64 -3.58 -14.40 0.23
C LEU A 64 -4.79 -13.68 0.85
N LYS A 65 -5.51 -14.32 1.77
CA LYS A 65 -6.60 -13.67 2.51
C LYS A 65 -6.11 -12.47 3.31
N SER A 66 -4.99 -12.62 4.02
CA SER A 66 -4.36 -11.51 4.76
C SER A 66 -3.96 -10.38 3.83
N ALA A 67 -3.28 -10.68 2.71
CA ALA A 67 -2.87 -9.68 1.73
C ALA A 67 -4.09 -8.91 1.19
N VAL A 68 -5.16 -9.60 0.81
CA VAL A 68 -6.41 -8.97 0.36
C VAL A 68 -7.01 -8.07 1.44
N GLY A 69 -7.02 -8.52 2.70
CA GLY A 69 -7.53 -7.73 3.83
C GLY A 69 -6.71 -6.47 4.09
N GLU A 70 -5.39 -6.60 4.15
CA GLU A 70 -4.44 -5.50 4.38
C GLU A 70 -4.49 -4.47 3.25
N THR A 71 -4.48 -4.91 1.99
CA THR A 71 -4.59 -4.02 0.82
C THR A 71 -5.95 -3.29 0.78
N LYS A 72 -7.06 -3.95 1.17
CA LYS A 72 -8.37 -3.28 1.32
C LYS A 72 -8.37 -2.24 2.44
N ASN A 73 -7.72 -2.53 3.57
CA ASN A 73 -7.58 -1.58 4.66
C ASN A 73 -6.80 -0.33 4.20
N LYS A 74 -5.66 -0.54 3.52
CA LYS A 74 -4.89 0.55 2.92
C LYS A 74 -5.73 1.43 1.99
N LEU A 75 -6.48 0.80 1.08
CA LEU A 75 -7.32 1.52 0.13
C LEU A 75 -8.41 2.35 0.85
N THR A 76 -9.01 1.78 1.89
CA THR A 76 -10.00 2.47 2.72
C THR A 76 -9.40 3.71 3.39
N GLN A 77 -8.21 3.57 4.01
CA GLN A 77 -7.53 4.69 4.66
C GLN A 77 -7.15 5.78 3.66
N LEU A 78 -6.61 5.42 2.49
CA LEU A 78 -6.29 6.37 1.43
C LEU A 78 -7.52 7.14 0.95
N LYS A 79 -8.66 6.47 0.77
CA LYS A 79 -9.90 7.12 0.34
C LYS A 79 -10.56 7.95 1.43
N SER A 80 -10.36 7.61 2.71
CA SER A 80 -10.98 8.33 3.83
C SER A 80 -10.57 9.81 3.93
N VAL A 81 -9.42 10.18 3.37
CA VAL A 81 -8.90 11.55 3.39
C VAL A 81 -9.21 12.34 2.11
N GLN A 82 -10.00 11.80 1.19
CA GLN A 82 -10.25 12.41 -0.12
C GLN A 82 -10.74 13.85 -0.01
N ASP A 83 -11.72 14.12 0.86
CA ASP A 83 -12.26 15.47 1.04
C ASP A 83 -11.20 16.45 1.58
N GLN A 84 -10.30 15.97 2.44
CA GLN A 84 -9.19 16.77 2.96
C GLN A 84 -8.14 17.08 1.89
N MET A 85 -7.82 16.09 1.04
CA MET A 85 -6.91 16.27 -0.10
C MET A 85 -7.49 17.25 -1.12
N ASP A 86 -8.78 17.14 -1.45
CA ASP A 86 -9.48 18.02 -2.38
C ASP A 86 -9.57 19.46 -1.85
N ALA A 87 -9.93 19.64 -0.57
CA ALA A 87 -9.98 20.95 0.07
C ALA A 87 -8.58 21.57 0.17
N GLY A 88 -7.58 20.78 0.53
CA GLY A 88 -6.19 21.20 0.64
C GLY A 88 -5.58 21.64 -0.68
N LEU A 89 -5.93 20.97 -1.79
CA LEU A 89 -5.49 21.40 -3.11
C LEU A 89 -6.12 22.74 -3.49
N LYS A 90 -7.42 22.93 -3.20
CA LYS A 90 -8.15 24.17 -3.50
C LYS A 90 -7.64 25.37 -2.69
N ASN A 91 -7.30 25.16 -1.42
CA ASN A 91 -6.86 26.23 -0.53
C ASN A 91 -5.33 26.42 -0.49
N GLY A 92 -4.58 25.56 -1.19
CA GLY A 92 -3.13 25.63 -1.32
C GLY A 92 -2.34 24.99 -0.18
N SER A 93 -2.98 24.32 0.79
CA SER A 93 -2.28 23.57 1.84
C SER A 93 -1.69 22.24 1.34
N VAL A 94 -2.20 21.74 0.21
CA VAL A 94 -1.69 20.56 -0.52
C VAL A 94 -1.22 20.99 -1.89
N THR A 95 0.02 20.66 -2.23
CA THR A 95 0.56 20.92 -3.58
C THR A 95 0.01 19.92 -4.60
N GLN A 96 -0.03 20.31 -5.88
CA GLN A 96 -0.43 19.40 -6.97
C GLN A 96 0.37 18.09 -6.95
N GLN A 97 1.68 18.16 -6.68
CA GLN A 97 2.55 17.00 -6.60
C GLN A 97 2.14 16.03 -5.47
N GLN A 98 1.76 16.55 -4.31
CA GLN A 98 1.29 15.73 -3.17
C GLN A 98 -0.06 15.08 -3.49
N TYR A 99 -0.96 15.81 -4.12
CA TYR A 99 -2.26 15.31 -4.57
C TYR A 99 -2.11 14.19 -5.63
N ASP A 100 -1.25 14.40 -6.62
CA ASP A 100 -0.97 13.42 -7.67
C ASP A 100 -0.31 12.15 -7.13
N ALA A 101 0.60 12.29 -6.16
CA ALA A 101 1.22 11.16 -5.48
C ALA A 101 0.20 10.31 -4.71
N TRP A 102 -0.70 10.95 -3.95
CA TRP A 102 -1.79 10.27 -3.25
C TRP A 102 -2.74 9.56 -4.23
N ARG A 103 -3.12 10.20 -5.33
CA ARG A 103 -3.93 9.56 -6.39
C ARG A 103 -3.25 8.34 -6.99
N ARG A 104 -1.95 8.43 -7.27
CA ARG A 104 -1.18 7.31 -7.79
C ARG A 104 -1.18 6.14 -6.80
N GLU A 105 -0.98 6.41 -5.51
CA GLU A 105 -1.02 5.38 -4.47
C GLU A 105 -2.38 4.66 -4.42
N ILE A 106 -3.49 5.38 -4.60
CA ILE A 106 -4.83 4.76 -4.72
C ILE A 106 -4.88 3.81 -5.91
N ILE A 107 -4.47 4.27 -7.10
CA ILE A 107 -4.50 3.46 -8.33
C ILE A 107 -3.61 2.21 -8.19
N GLU A 108 -2.41 2.37 -7.65
CA GLU A 108 -1.49 1.26 -7.39
C GLU A 108 -2.11 0.24 -6.42
N THR A 109 -2.73 0.72 -5.34
CA THR A 109 -3.39 -0.14 -4.35
C THR A 109 -4.60 -0.88 -4.94
N GLU A 110 -5.40 -0.22 -5.78
CA GLU A 110 -6.53 -0.87 -6.49
C GLU A 110 -6.06 -1.94 -7.46
N GLN A 111 -4.97 -1.67 -8.19
CA GLN A 111 -4.40 -2.62 -9.13
C GLN A 111 -3.76 -3.82 -8.40
N GLU A 112 -3.10 -3.59 -7.27
CA GLU A 112 -2.59 -4.65 -6.39
C GLU A 112 -3.73 -5.54 -5.89
N LEU A 113 -4.82 -4.95 -5.39
CA LEU A 113 -5.98 -5.69 -4.92
C LEU A 113 -6.60 -6.56 -6.03
N LYS A 114 -6.68 -6.03 -7.26
CA LYS A 114 -7.14 -6.76 -8.43
C LYS A 114 -6.22 -7.92 -8.80
N ASN A 115 -4.91 -7.77 -8.62
CA ASN A 115 -3.95 -8.83 -8.90
C ASN A 115 -4.02 -9.95 -7.84
N LEU A 116 -4.16 -9.60 -6.56
CA LEU A 116 -4.34 -10.56 -5.47
C LEU A 116 -5.61 -11.39 -5.65
N GLY A 117 -6.69 -10.81 -6.19
CA GLY A 117 -7.91 -11.54 -6.51
C GLY A 117 -7.82 -12.50 -7.70
N LYS A 118 -6.67 -12.53 -8.41
CA LYS A 118 -6.40 -13.45 -9.52
C LYS A 118 -5.40 -14.56 -9.17
N GLU A 119 -4.70 -14.44 -8.05
CA GLU A 119 -3.83 -15.50 -7.52
C GLU A 119 -4.64 -16.66 -6.95
#